data_AF-A0A968HRW2-F1
#
_entry.id   AF-A0A968HRW2-F1
#
_cell.length_a   1.000
_cell.length_b   1.000
_cell.length_c   1.000
_cell.angle_alpha   90.00
_cell.angle_beta   90.00
_cell.angle_gamma   90.00
#
_symmetry.space_group_name_H-M   'P 1'
#
loop_
_entity.id
_entity.type
_entity.pdbx_description
1 polymer ?
#
loop_
_entity_poly.entity_id
_entity_poly.type
_entity_poly.pdbx_seq_one_letter_code
_entity_poly.pdbx_strand_id
1 'polypeptide(L)'
;MRRYLVFFVIAGWLWLSLGGGVLAAPPDSASDLVSRLEQIKTTMKKMRFCTNESCFYRELRSQILPPEDPAGRYRATISAAIDRPSASPDMADYHFVFIEGCWQLVSGEEYTDVADYAFVGDRYEIFSVHSSRSFKGVIESEADAGNIKAGYIPLYFRVLDHGVERSVS
;
A
#
# COMPACT_ATOMS: atom_id res chain seq x y z
N MET A 1 57.87 47.22 22.83
CA MET A 1 58.59 46.33 23.78
C MET A 1 58.06 44.91 23.58
N ARG A 2 58.99 43.92 23.44
CA ARG A 2 58.85 42.45 23.53
C ARG A 2 57.65 41.79 22.81
N ARG A 3 57.77 41.24 21.59
CA ARG A 3 58.41 39.94 21.22
C ARG A 3 58.22 38.84 22.26
N TYR A 4 57.42 37.82 21.95
CA TYR A 4 57.80 36.39 22.02
C TYR A 4 56.98 35.58 21.01
N LEU A 5 57.66 35.06 20.00
CA LEU A 5 57.27 33.85 19.28
C LEU A 5 57.44 32.67 20.24
N VAL A 6 56.47 31.76 20.26
CA VAL A 6 56.71 30.38 20.70
C VAL A 6 56.19 29.47 19.59
N PHE A 7 57.14 28.82 18.92
CA PHE A 7 56.94 27.65 18.08
C PHE A 7 56.56 26.47 18.98
N PHE A 8 55.45 25.80 18.69
CA PHE A 8 55.27 24.40 19.04
C PHE A 8 54.99 23.62 17.76
N VAL A 9 55.99 22.86 17.35
CA VAL A 9 55.89 21.74 16.42
C VAL A 9 55.29 20.59 17.22
N ILE A 10 54.09 20.14 16.87
CA ILE A 10 53.58 18.83 17.30
C ILE A 10 53.26 18.03 16.04
N ALA A 11 54.08 17.00 15.86
CA ALA A 11 54.00 16.01 14.81
C ALA A 11 52.90 14.98 15.10
N GLY A 12 52.16 14.60 14.05
CA GLY A 12 51.29 13.41 13.99
C GLY A 12 50.07 13.50 14.93
N TRP A 13 48.86 13.15 14.52
CA TRP A 13 48.49 11.95 13.79
C TRP A 13 47.30 12.32 12.87
N LEU A 14 47.41 11.97 11.59
CA LEU A 14 46.25 11.88 10.70
C LEU A 14 45.39 10.72 11.21
N TRP A 15 44.29 11.01 11.90
CA TRP A 15 43.14 10.12 11.90
C TRP A 15 42.32 10.47 10.67
N LEU A 16 42.50 9.67 9.59
CA LEU A 16 41.47 9.53 8.57
C LEU A 16 40.24 8.93 9.26
N SER A 17 39.33 9.78 9.72
CA SER A 17 37.95 9.38 9.85
C SER A 17 37.45 9.09 8.44
N LEU A 18 37.52 7.82 8.04
CA LEU A 18 36.67 7.24 7.02
C LEU A 18 35.24 7.42 7.52
N GLY A 19 34.69 8.61 7.27
CA GLY A 19 33.26 8.83 7.27
C GLY A 19 32.71 7.92 6.20
N GLY A 20 32.29 6.73 6.61
CA GLY A 20 31.41 5.88 5.83
C GLY A 20 30.18 6.71 5.55
N GLY A 21 30.17 7.38 4.39
CA GLY A 21 28.95 7.87 3.81
C GLY A 21 28.05 6.65 3.74
N VAL A 22 27.01 6.64 4.56
CA VAL A 22 25.86 5.78 4.35
C VAL A 22 25.39 6.18 2.95
N LEU A 23 25.77 5.39 1.95
CA LEU A 23 25.17 5.43 0.64
C LEU A 23 23.69 5.21 0.91
N ALA A 24 22.93 6.29 0.90
CA ALA A 24 21.49 6.21 0.80
C ALA A 24 21.23 5.24 -0.36
N ALA A 25 20.52 4.15 -0.05
CA ALA A 25 20.14 3.17 -1.06
C ALA A 25 19.56 3.95 -2.24
N PRO A 26 19.99 3.66 -3.49
CA PRO A 26 19.43 4.33 -4.65
C PRO A 26 17.91 4.20 -4.58
N PRO A 27 17.14 5.24 -4.96
CA PRO A 27 15.69 5.15 -5.00
C PRO A 27 15.33 3.88 -5.77
N ASP A 28 14.46 3.05 -5.19
CA ASP A 28 14.01 1.80 -5.82
C ASP A 28 13.78 2.06 -7.30
N SER A 29 14.53 1.34 -8.14
CA SER A 29 14.48 1.55 -9.58
C SER A 29 13.01 1.51 -10.03
N ALA A 30 12.60 2.33 -11.01
CA ALA A 30 11.20 2.35 -11.46
C ALA A 30 10.68 0.94 -11.84
N SER A 31 11.57 0.04 -12.29
CA SER A 31 11.28 -1.38 -12.52
C SER A 31 10.89 -2.16 -11.25
N ASP A 32 11.49 -1.84 -10.10
CA ASP A 32 11.18 -2.48 -8.82
C ASP A 32 9.79 -2.08 -8.33
N LEU A 33 9.48 -0.78 -8.36
CA LEU A 33 8.17 -0.25 -7.97
C LEU A 33 7.01 -0.88 -8.78
N VAL A 34 7.20 -1.04 -10.10
CA VAL A 34 6.22 -1.72 -10.98
C VAL A 34 6.13 -3.19 -10.65
N SER A 35 7.25 -3.90 -10.55
CA SER A 35 7.30 -5.33 -10.25
C SER A 35 6.55 -5.68 -8.97
N ARG A 36 6.74 -4.85 -7.93
CA ARG A 36 6.13 -5.03 -6.60
C ARG A 36 4.62 -4.85 -6.61
N LEU A 37 4.11 -3.83 -7.31
CA LEU A 37 2.66 -3.66 -7.49
C LEU A 37 2.05 -4.83 -8.29
N GLU A 38 2.77 -5.32 -9.31
CA GLU A 38 2.34 -6.47 -10.10
C GLU A 38 2.29 -7.77 -9.28
N GLN A 39 3.15 -7.93 -8.27
CA GLN A 39 3.10 -9.06 -7.35
C GLN A 39 1.85 -9.02 -6.45
N ILE A 40 1.50 -7.83 -5.92
CA ILE A 40 0.25 -7.62 -5.17
C ILE A 40 -0.95 -7.98 -6.08
N LYS A 41 -1.00 -7.41 -7.28
CA LYS A 41 -2.05 -7.69 -8.27
C LYS A 41 -2.15 -9.17 -8.63
N THR A 42 -1.01 -9.85 -8.80
CA THR A 42 -0.96 -11.29 -9.11
C THR A 42 -1.52 -12.13 -7.97
N THR A 43 -1.23 -11.74 -6.73
CA THR A 43 -1.78 -12.40 -5.54
C THR A 43 -3.29 -12.16 -5.44
N MET A 44 -3.75 -10.93 -5.68
CA MET A 44 -5.18 -10.61 -5.73
C MET A 44 -5.94 -11.45 -6.75
N LYS A 45 -5.38 -11.66 -7.95
CA LYS A 45 -6.02 -12.50 -8.98
C LYS A 45 -6.30 -13.94 -8.53
N LYS A 46 -5.55 -14.46 -7.55
CA LYS A 46 -5.71 -15.82 -7.01
C LYS A 46 -6.63 -15.86 -5.79
N MET A 47 -6.97 -14.70 -5.22
CA MET A 47 -7.78 -14.63 -4.02
C MET A 47 -9.27 -14.57 -4.34
N ARG A 48 -10.10 -15.05 -3.41
CA ARG A 48 -11.54 -14.81 -3.46
C ARG A 48 -11.84 -13.39 -3.01
N PHE A 49 -12.74 -12.71 -3.72
CA PHE A 49 -13.26 -11.40 -3.32
C PHE A 49 -14.12 -11.53 -2.06
N CYS A 50 -14.96 -12.55 -1.99
CA CYS A 50 -15.82 -12.82 -0.85
C CYS A 50 -15.84 -14.31 -0.48
N THR A 51 -16.48 -14.67 0.63
CA THR A 51 -16.49 -16.04 1.17
C THR A 51 -17.18 -17.07 0.29
N ASN A 52 -17.90 -16.65 -0.75
CA ASN A 52 -18.56 -17.56 -1.71
C ASN A 52 -17.56 -18.14 -2.72
N GLU A 53 -17.71 -19.41 -3.09
CA GLU A 53 -16.75 -20.15 -3.91
C GLU A 53 -16.62 -19.63 -5.33
N SER A 54 -17.63 -18.94 -5.86
CA SER A 54 -17.64 -18.36 -7.21
C SER A 54 -17.37 -16.85 -7.23
N CYS A 55 -16.73 -16.31 -6.19
CA CYS A 55 -16.54 -14.87 -5.99
C CYS A 55 -15.07 -14.48 -6.17
N PHE A 56 -14.68 -14.04 -7.37
CA PHE A 56 -13.27 -13.78 -7.71
C PHE A 56 -13.07 -12.45 -8.40
N TYR A 57 -11.84 -11.93 -8.33
CA TYR A 57 -11.43 -10.80 -9.15
C TYR A 57 -11.23 -11.19 -10.62
N ARG A 58 -11.63 -10.30 -11.52
CA ARG A 58 -11.40 -10.36 -12.96
C ARG A 58 -10.87 -9.02 -13.47
N GLU A 59 -10.25 -9.08 -14.63
CA GLU A 59 -9.81 -7.89 -15.36
C GLU A 59 -8.97 -6.90 -14.54
N LEU A 60 -8.10 -7.39 -13.64
CA LEU A 60 -7.30 -6.51 -12.80
C LEU A 60 -6.38 -5.62 -13.65
N ARG A 61 -6.49 -4.31 -13.45
CA ARG A 61 -5.67 -3.28 -14.09
C ARG A 61 -4.97 -2.46 -13.02
N SER A 62 -3.73 -2.08 -13.27
CA SER A 62 -2.93 -1.26 -12.37
C SER A 62 -2.51 0.02 -13.10
N GLN A 63 -2.52 1.14 -12.38
CA GLN A 63 -1.97 2.40 -12.84
C GLN A 63 -1.05 2.94 -11.76
N ILE A 64 0.16 3.34 -12.13
CA ILE A 64 1.11 4.04 -11.26
C ILE A 64 1.18 5.49 -11.72
N LEU A 65 1.05 6.40 -10.77
CA LEU A 65 1.15 7.84 -10.97
C LEU A 65 2.42 8.34 -10.26
N PRO A 66 3.34 9.00 -11.00
CA PRO A 66 4.49 9.64 -10.38
C PRO A 66 4.05 10.77 -9.44
N PRO A 67 4.91 11.18 -8.50
CA PRO A 67 4.63 12.34 -7.66
C PRO A 67 4.55 13.62 -8.51
N GLU A 68 3.67 14.54 -8.11
CA GLU A 68 3.51 15.85 -8.77
C GLU A 68 4.65 16.82 -8.42
N ASP A 69 5.35 16.57 -7.32
CA ASP A 69 6.46 17.36 -6.81
C ASP A 69 7.64 16.47 -6.35
N PRO A 70 8.87 17.01 -6.24
CA PRO A 70 10.05 16.21 -5.88
C PRO A 70 10.04 15.57 -4.48
N ALA A 71 9.21 16.07 -3.56
CA ALA A 71 9.05 15.51 -2.21
C ALA A 71 7.81 14.61 -2.12
N GLY A 72 7.02 14.52 -3.19
CA GLY A 72 5.82 13.73 -3.28
C GLY A 72 6.10 12.22 -3.31
N ARG A 73 5.02 11.45 -3.23
CA ARG A 73 5.07 9.99 -3.26
C ARG A 73 4.43 9.46 -4.52
N TYR A 74 4.95 8.33 -5.02
CA TYR A 74 4.25 7.57 -6.05
C TYR A 74 2.92 7.09 -5.51
N ARG A 75 1.90 7.16 -6.35
CA ARG A 75 0.56 6.64 -6.07
C ARG A 75 0.26 5.52 -7.05
N ALA A 76 -0.59 4.58 -6.65
CA ALA A 76 -1.11 3.59 -7.57
C ALA A 76 -2.57 3.27 -7.30
N THR A 77 -3.26 2.82 -8.34
CA THR A 77 -4.60 2.25 -8.24
C THR A 77 -4.57 0.85 -8.85
N ILE A 78 -5.15 -0.13 -8.15
CA ILE A 78 -5.51 -1.42 -8.72
C ILE A 78 -7.03 -1.47 -8.83
N SER A 79 -7.53 -1.51 -10.06
CA SER A 79 -8.96 -1.65 -10.38
C SER A 79 -9.27 -3.08 -10.78
N ALA A 80 -10.44 -3.59 -10.40
CA ALA A 80 -10.89 -4.93 -10.74
C ALA A 80 -12.39 -4.99 -11.00
N ALA A 81 -12.79 -5.85 -11.93
CA ALA A 81 -14.16 -6.34 -12.00
C ALA A 81 -14.33 -7.53 -11.03
N ILE A 82 -15.53 -7.75 -10.53
CA ILE A 82 -15.83 -8.85 -9.61
C ILE A 82 -16.76 -9.84 -10.30
N ASP A 83 -16.31 -11.09 -10.41
CA ASP A 83 -17.09 -12.20 -10.96
C ASP A 83 -17.92 -12.79 -9.85
N ARG A 84 -19.22 -12.48 -9.87
CA ARG A 84 -20.26 -13.09 -9.03
C ARG A 84 -21.61 -13.00 -9.72
N PRO A 85 -22.60 -13.81 -9.31
CA PRO A 85 -23.97 -13.62 -9.75
C PRO A 85 -24.49 -12.27 -9.22
N SER A 86 -24.62 -11.29 -10.11
CA SER A 86 -25.10 -9.94 -9.80
C SER A 86 -25.99 -9.41 -10.93
N ALA A 87 -26.87 -8.46 -10.59
CA ALA A 87 -27.72 -7.78 -11.58
C ALA A 87 -26.98 -6.67 -12.35
N SER A 88 -25.82 -6.23 -11.85
CA SER A 88 -24.97 -5.19 -12.43
C SER A 88 -23.49 -5.56 -12.32
N PRO A 89 -22.61 -4.97 -13.16
CA PRO A 89 -21.17 -5.17 -12.99
C PRO A 89 -20.70 -4.69 -11.63
N ASP A 90 -20.08 -5.59 -10.87
CA ASP A 90 -19.47 -5.28 -9.58
C ASP A 90 -18.00 -4.89 -9.81
N MET A 91 -17.52 -3.88 -9.09
CA MET A 91 -16.21 -3.29 -9.28
C MET A 91 -15.50 -3.02 -7.96
N ALA A 92 -14.17 -2.98 -7.99
CA ALA A 92 -13.34 -2.55 -6.87
C ALA A 92 -12.17 -1.70 -7.34
N ASP A 93 -11.85 -0.66 -6.58
CA ASP A 93 -10.68 0.19 -6.74
C ASP A 93 -9.89 0.22 -5.43
N TYR A 94 -8.57 0.00 -5.52
CA TYR A 94 -7.68 0.00 -4.36
C TYR A 94 -6.56 0.98 -4.57
N HIS A 95 -6.36 1.87 -3.61
CA HIS A 95 -5.44 2.99 -3.71
C HIS A 95 -4.22 2.78 -2.82
N PHE A 96 -3.05 2.98 -3.42
CA PHE A 96 -1.75 2.75 -2.78
C PHE A 96 -0.87 3.99 -2.85
N VAL A 97 0.04 4.10 -1.88
CA VAL A 97 1.12 5.08 -1.86
C VAL A 97 2.44 4.34 -1.61
N PHE A 98 3.50 4.73 -2.32
CA PHE A 98 4.83 4.16 -2.12
C PHE A 98 5.60 4.94 -1.05
N ILE A 99 5.93 4.29 0.07
CA ILE A 99 6.56 4.90 1.25
C ILE A 99 7.66 3.96 1.75
N GLU A 100 8.85 4.50 1.98
CA GLU A 100 9.99 3.78 2.57
C GLU A 100 10.30 2.45 1.86
N GLY A 101 10.14 2.46 0.54
CA GLY A 101 10.39 1.30 -0.29
C GLY A 101 9.32 0.22 -0.21
N CYS A 102 8.08 0.54 0.18
CA CYS A 102 6.94 -0.39 0.18
C CYS A 102 5.67 0.27 -0.35
N TRP A 103 4.82 -0.51 -1.00
CA TRP A 103 3.43 -0.09 -1.27
C TRP A 103 2.59 -0.16 0.01
N GLN A 104 1.86 0.90 0.31
CA GLN A 104 0.91 0.97 1.41
C GLN A 104 -0.49 1.23 0.88
N LEU A 105 -1.45 0.35 1.21
CA LEU A 105 -2.86 0.50 0.90
C LEU A 105 -3.45 1.59 1.79
N VAL A 106 -3.95 2.66 1.18
CA VAL A 106 -4.50 3.82 1.90
C VAL A 106 -6.02 3.80 1.97
N SER A 107 -6.66 3.35 0.89
CA SER A 107 -8.11 3.28 0.78
C SER A 107 -8.52 2.27 -0.29
N GLY A 108 -9.80 1.94 -0.29
CA GLY A 108 -10.40 1.20 -1.38
C GLY A 108 -11.91 1.34 -1.37
N GLU A 109 -12.49 1.14 -2.53
CA GLU A 109 -13.90 1.28 -2.81
C GLU A 109 -14.36 0.00 -3.50
N GLU A 110 -15.49 -0.54 -3.07
CA GLU A 110 -16.09 -1.71 -3.71
C GLU A 110 -17.56 -1.41 -3.97
N TYR A 111 -18.01 -1.69 -5.18
CA TYR A 111 -19.36 -1.40 -5.64
C TYR A 111 -20.00 -2.72 -6.04
N THR A 112 -21.13 -3.01 -5.40
CA THR A 112 -21.90 -4.23 -5.67
C THR A 112 -23.36 -3.89 -5.86
N ASP A 113 -24.10 -4.80 -6.47
CA ASP A 113 -25.55 -4.70 -6.61
C ASP A 113 -26.34 -4.59 -5.28
N VAL A 114 -25.70 -4.88 -4.15
CA VAL A 114 -26.32 -4.85 -2.81
C VAL A 114 -25.82 -3.71 -1.91
N ALA A 115 -24.62 -3.20 -2.14
CA ALA A 115 -23.97 -2.21 -1.29
C ALA A 115 -22.75 -1.54 -1.95
N ASP A 116 -22.48 -0.32 -1.51
CA ASP A 116 -21.25 0.42 -1.78
C ASP A 116 -20.40 0.42 -0.51
N TYR A 117 -19.13 0.05 -0.66
CA TYR A 117 -18.16 -0.06 0.43
C TYR A 117 -17.08 0.99 0.23
N ALA A 118 -16.74 1.70 1.30
CA ALA A 118 -15.60 2.61 1.35
C ALA A 118 -14.70 2.22 2.53
N PHE A 119 -13.42 2.06 2.26
CA PHE A 119 -12.40 1.70 3.23
C PHE A 119 -11.32 2.76 3.28
N VAL A 120 -10.86 3.08 4.48
CA VAL A 120 -9.72 3.98 4.70
C VAL A 120 -8.88 3.41 5.84
N GLY A 121 -7.68 2.93 5.52
CA GLY A 121 -6.82 2.24 6.48
C GLY A 121 -7.54 1.04 7.11
N ASP A 122 -7.73 1.11 8.42
CA ASP A 122 -8.37 0.09 9.25
C ASP A 122 -9.88 0.30 9.46
N ARG A 123 -10.50 1.25 8.76
CA ARG A 123 -11.91 1.62 8.94
C ARG A 123 -12.71 1.39 7.67
N TYR A 124 -14.02 1.23 7.85
CA TYR A 124 -14.96 1.11 6.75
C TYR A 124 -16.24 1.90 6.98
N GLU A 125 -16.90 2.22 5.87
CA GLU A 125 -18.30 2.62 5.79
C GLU A 125 -18.97 1.82 4.66
N ILE A 126 -20.13 1.23 4.94
CA ILE A 126 -20.91 0.46 3.98
C ILE A 126 -22.28 1.10 3.85
N PHE A 127 -22.65 1.49 2.63
CA PHE A 127 -23.98 1.96 2.30
C PHE A 127 -24.78 0.85 1.62
N SER A 128 -25.88 0.42 2.25
CA SER A 128 -26.75 -0.61 1.68
C SER A 128 -27.71 0.00 0.67
N VAL A 129 -27.64 -0.46 -0.58
CA VAL A 129 -28.51 -0.01 -1.67
C VAL A 129 -29.99 -0.30 -1.38
N HIS A 130 -30.28 -1.44 -0.75
CA HIS A 130 -31.67 -1.84 -0.48
C HIS A 130 -32.31 -1.17 0.74
N SER A 131 -31.53 -0.85 1.77
CA SER A 131 -32.08 -0.33 3.04
C SER A 131 -31.86 1.16 3.24
N SER A 132 -31.06 1.83 2.39
CA SER A 132 -30.65 3.23 2.55
C SER A 132 -30.01 3.52 3.92
N ARG A 133 -29.38 2.51 4.52
CA ARG A 133 -28.66 2.62 5.81
C ARG A 133 -27.17 2.54 5.57
N SER A 134 -26.41 3.26 6.39
CA SER A 134 -24.97 3.11 6.46
C SER A 134 -24.51 2.46 7.77
N PHE A 135 -23.44 1.68 7.68
CA PHE A 135 -22.77 1.02 8.79
C PHE A 135 -21.30 1.41 8.77
N LYS A 136 -20.72 1.68 9.94
CA LYS A 136 -19.29 2.02 10.07
C LYS A 136 -18.65 1.16 11.13
N GLY A 137 -17.37 0.87 10.97
CA GLY A 137 -16.63 0.07 11.93
C GLY A 137 -15.13 0.06 11.68
N VAL A 138 -14.47 -0.90 12.33
CA VAL A 138 -13.03 -1.19 12.20
C VAL A 138 -12.91 -2.58 11.58
N ILE A 139 -12.00 -2.75 10.63
CA ILE A 139 -11.87 -4.01 9.87
C ILE A 139 -11.38 -5.17 10.73
N GLU A 140 -10.66 -4.91 11.83
CA GLU A 140 -10.13 -5.94 12.72
C GLU A 140 -11.25 -6.77 13.37
N SER A 141 -12.36 -6.14 13.76
CA SER A 141 -13.52 -6.87 14.31
C SER A 141 -14.23 -7.74 13.29
N GLU A 142 -13.98 -7.53 12.00
CA GLU A 142 -14.67 -8.18 10.88
C GLU A 142 -13.80 -9.23 10.18
N ALA A 143 -12.47 -9.15 10.35
CA ALA A 143 -11.50 -10.10 9.79
C ALA A 143 -11.77 -11.54 10.25
N ASP A 144 -12.17 -11.72 11.51
CA ASP A 144 -12.48 -13.02 12.11
C ASP A 144 -13.97 -13.39 12.00
N ALA A 145 -14.85 -12.39 12.04
CA ALA A 145 -16.29 -12.61 12.05
C ALA A 145 -16.85 -12.91 10.64
N GLY A 146 -16.22 -12.40 9.58
CA GLY A 146 -16.62 -12.64 8.20
C GLY A 146 -17.98 -12.04 7.81
N ASN A 147 -18.49 -11.07 8.57
CA ASN A 147 -19.79 -10.46 8.29
C ASN A 147 -19.74 -9.52 7.07
N ILE A 148 -18.55 -9.00 6.75
CA ILE A 148 -18.32 -8.15 5.59
C ILE A 148 -17.79 -9.00 4.43
N LYS A 149 -18.55 -9.02 3.33
CA LYS A 149 -18.19 -9.71 2.08
C LYS A 149 -17.38 -8.79 1.18
N ALA A 150 -16.20 -8.39 1.65
CA ALA A 150 -15.33 -7.45 0.96
C ALA A 150 -13.96 -8.04 0.63
N GLY A 151 -13.41 -7.61 -0.50
CA GLY A 151 -12.08 -7.96 -0.97
C GLY A 151 -10.95 -7.20 -0.27
N TYR A 152 -11.25 -6.02 0.25
CA TYR A 152 -10.34 -5.13 0.97
C TYR A 152 -9.77 -5.79 2.22
N ILE A 153 -10.59 -6.50 2.99
CA ILE A 153 -10.18 -7.13 4.26
C ILE A 153 -9.05 -8.16 4.04
N PRO A 154 -9.20 -9.18 3.18
CA PRO A 154 -8.11 -10.11 2.94
C PRO A 154 -6.94 -9.46 2.19
N LEU A 155 -7.15 -8.40 1.40
CA LEU A 155 -6.04 -7.63 0.82
C LEU A 155 -5.21 -6.98 1.93
N TYR A 156 -5.86 -6.29 2.86
CA TYR A 156 -5.25 -5.58 3.98
C TYR A 156 -4.47 -6.50 4.94
N PHE A 157 -5.02 -7.67 5.30
CA PHE A 157 -4.42 -8.55 6.30
C PHE A 157 -3.61 -9.74 5.74
N ARG A 158 -4.00 -10.29 4.58
CA ARG A 158 -3.39 -11.54 4.07
C ARG A 158 -2.40 -11.30 2.95
N VAL A 159 -2.76 -10.45 1.99
CA VAL A 159 -1.85 -10.09 0.88
C VAL A 159 -0.81 -9.10 1.39
N LEU A 160 -1.25 -8.13 2.17
CA LEU A 160 -0.43 -7.14 2.86
C LEU A 160 -0.27 -7.55 4.34
N ASP A 161 0.60 -6.84 5.04
CA ASP A 161 0.72 -6.85 6.50
C ASP A 161 0.13 -5.53 7.03
N HIS A 162 -1.14 -5.58 7.43
CA HIS A 162 -1.89 -4.42 7.91
C HIS A 162 -1.85 -3.23 6.93
N GLY A 163 -2.07 -3.53 5.64
CA GLY A 163 -2.02 -2.53 4.57
C GLY A 163 -0.62 -2.21 4.04
N VAL A 164 0.45 -2.73 4.65
CA VAL A 164 1.83 -2.55 4.16
C VAL A 164 2.25 -3.76 3.34
N GLU A 165 2.90 -3.53 2.20
CA GLU A 165 3.50 -4.59 1.40
C GLU A 165 4.42 -5.47 2.26
N ARG A 166 4.20 -6.78 2.19
CA ARG A 166 5.07 -7.75 2.85
C ARG A 166 6.44 -7.72 2.17
N SER A 167 7.50 -7.49 2.95
CA SER A 167 8.86 -7.64 2.44
C SER A 167 9.06 -9.07 1.95
N VAL A 168 9.59 -9.21 0.73
CA VAL A 168 10.02 -10.51 0.20
C VAL A 168 11.29 -10.88 0.98
N SER A 169 11.13 -11.72 2.00
CA SER A 169 12.24 -12.32 2.76
C SER A 169 12.93 -13.42 1.96
#